data_AF-A0A4R9X7Y7-F1
#
_entry.id   AF-A0A4R9X7Y7-F1
#
_cell.length_a   1.000
_cell.length_b   1.000
_cell.length_c   1.000
_cell.angle_alpha   90.00
_cell.angle_beta   90.00
_cell.angle_gamma   90.00
#
_symmetry.space_group_name_H-M   'P 1'
#
loop_
_entity.id
_entity.type
_entity.pdbx_description
1 polymer ?
#
loop_
_entity_poly.entity_id
_entity_poly.type
_entity_poly.pdbx_seq_one_letter_code
_entity_poly.pdbx_strand_id
1 'polypeptide(L)'
;MSGTAAGASASVPSFGAGVALWATGLLLISMPRQFPIWVRTFGIVASALFLITAARIFWGEQVLPTASPLPFFAYPFLVVTFAGWIWALLRESPA
;
A
#
# COMPACT_ATOMS: atom_id res chain seq x y z
N MET A 1 10.24 22.70 -19.26
CA MET A 1 10.99 22.04 -18.18
C MET A 1 10.88 20.53 -18.39
N SER A 2 11.91 19.87 -18.94
CA SER A 2 11.95 18.41 -19.10
C SER A 2 13.15 17.88 -18.31
N GLY A 3 12.88 17.43 -17.08
CA GLY A 3 13.79 16.67 -16.24
C GLY A 3 13.08 15.41 -15.78
N THR A 4 13.79 14.37 -15.35
CA THR A 4 13.21 13.07 -14.93
C THR A 4 12.11 13.21 -13.86
N ALA A 5 12.17 14.26 -13.02
CA ALA A 5 11.13 14.62 -12.05
C ALA A 5 9.81 15.12 -12.66
N ALA A 6 9.84 15.65 -13.89
CA ALA A 6 8.63 16.07 -14.61
C ALA A 6 7.74 14.86 -14.94
N GLY A 7 8.34 13.70 -15.23
CA GLY A 7 7.61 12.44 -15.46
C GLY A 7 6.92 11.93 -14.20
N ALA A 8 7.62 11.92 -13.06
CA ALA A 8 7.04 11.50 -11.77
C ALA A 8 5.88 12.43 -11.35
N SER A 9 6.09 13.73 -11.48
CA SER A 9 5.10 14.77 -11.17
C SER A 9 3.85 14.69 -12.06
N ALA A 10 4.02 14.38 -13.35
CA ALA A 10 2.92 14.20 -14.29
C ALA A 10 2.13 12.89 -14.05
N SER A 11 2.80 11.88 -13.48
CA SER A 11 2.18 10.57 -13.16
C SER A 11 1.42 10.53 -11.83
N VAL A 12 1.34 11.64 -11.08
CA VAL A 12 0.70 11.65 -9.76
C VAL A 12 -0.77 11.17 -9.78
N PRO A 13 -1.62 11.56 -10.74
CA PRO A 13 -3.00 11.05 -10.78
C PRO A 13 -3.10 9.54 -11.00
N SER A 14 -2.29 8.98 -11.90
CA SER A 14 -2.27 7.53 -12.15
C SER A 14 -1.66 6.76 -10.97
N PHE A 15 -0.66 7.34 -10.31
CA PHE A 15 -0.15 6.85 -9.03
C PHE A 15 -1.26 6.82 -7.96
N GLY A 16 -2.01 7.90 -7.79
CA GLY A 16 -3.14 7.97 -6.84
C GLY A 16 -4.19 6.88 -7.09
N ALA A 17 -4.56 6.64 -8.35
CA ALA A 17 -5.45 5.55 -8.73
C ALA A 17 -4.87 4.16 -8.40
N GLY A 18 -3.60 3.93 -8.72
CA GLY A 18 -2.91 2.67 -8.38
C GLY A 18 -2.84 2.44 -6.87
N VAL A 19 -2.54 3.48 -6.10
CA VAL A 19 -2.48 3.42 -4.64
C VAL A 19 -3.87 3.13 -4.05
N ALA A 20 -4.93 3.74 -4.58
CA ALA A 20 -6.31 3.46 -4.14
C ALA A 20 -6.72 2.00 -4.40
N LEU A 21 -6.34 1.45 -5.57
CA LEU A 21 -6.58 0.05 -5.91
C LEU A 21 -5.87 -0.89 -4.93
N TRP A 22 -4.58 -0.64 -4.68
CA TRP A 22 -3.79 -1.40 -3.72
C TRP A 22 -4.35 -1.31 -2.29
N ALA A 23 -4.72 -0.11 -1.84
CA ALA A 23 -5.32 0.10 -0.53
C ALA A 23 -6.60 -0.74 -0.35
N THR A 24 -7.46 -0.74 -1.37
CA THR A 24 -8.71 -1.51 -1.37
C THR A 24 -8.44 -3.01 -1.38
N GLY A 25 -7.53 -3.48 -2.24
CA GLY A 25 -7.14 -4.89 -2.29
C GLY A 25 -6.57 -5.40 -0.95
N LEU A 26 -5.68 -4.63 -0.33
CA LEU A 26 -5.12 -4.96 0.98
C LEU A 26 -6.20 -5.05 2.06
N LEU A 27 -7.17 -4.14 2.06
CA LEU A 27 -8.29 -4.17 3.00
C LEU A 27 -9.11 -5.44 2.84
N LEU A 28 -9.50 -5.74 1.60
CA LEU A 28 -10.34 -6.91 1.28
C LEU A 28 -9.65 -8.22 1.62
N ILE A 29 -8.32 -8.32 1.44
CA ILE A 29 -7.56 -9.53 1.79
C ILE A 29 -7.34 -9.63 3.30
N SER A 30 -7.13 -8.51 3.99
CA SER A 30 -6.81 -8.49 5.42
C SER A 30 -8.05 -8.57 6.34
N MET A 31 -9.23 -8.27 5.80
CA MET A 31 -10.48 -8.27 6.56
C MET A 31 -10.95 -9.67 6.98
N PRO A 32 -10.97 -10.71 6.13
CA PRO A 32 -11.34 -12.07 6.51
C PRO A 32 -10.41 -12.69 7.57
N ARG A 33 -10.93 -13.59 8.40
CA ARG A 33 -10.18 -14.28 9.47
C ARG A 33 -9.38 -15.50 8.98
N GLN A 34 -8.93 -15.48 7.72
CA GLN A 34 -8.14 -16.56 7.12
C GLN A 34 -6.66 -16.46 7.54
N PHE A 35 -6.12 -15.24 7.58
CA PHE A 35 -4.75 -14.98 8.03
C PHE A 35 -4.66 -14.75 9.55
N PRO A 36 -3.48 -14.97 10.16
CA PRO A 36 -3.23 -14.65 11.57
C PRO A 36 -3.55 -13.18 11.87
N ILE A 37 -3.96 -12.90 13.12
CA ILE A 37 -4.34 -11.56 13.54
C ILE A 37 -3.24 -10.52 13.27
N TRP A 38 -1.96 -10.87 13.49
CA TRP A 38 -0.85 -9.96 13.27
C TRP A 38 -0.71 -9.57 11.80
N VAL A 39 -0.76 -10.53 10.87
CA VAL A 39 -0.67 -10.29 9.41
C VAL A 39 -1.79 -9.36 8.97
N ARG A 40 -3.00 -9.61 9.47
CA ARG A 40 -4.17 -8.79 9.19
C ARG A 40 -4.01 -7.36 9.71
N THR A 41 -3.47 -7.19 10.91
CA THR A 41 -3.20 -5.85 11.47
C THR A 41 -2.23 -5.07 10.59
N PHE A 42 -1.11 -5.67 10.17
CA PHE A 42 -0.16 -4.99 9.27
C PHE A 42 -0.80 -4.64 7.92
N GLY A 43 -1.60 -5.53 7.35
CA GLY A 43 -2.28 -5.29 6.08
C GLY A 43 -3.35 -4.19 6.16
N ILE A 44 -4.10 -4.12 7.26
CA ILE A 44 -5.07 -3.04 7.51
C ILE A 44 -4.36 -1.70 7.70
N VAL A 45 -3.24 -1.67 8.43
CA VAL A 45 -2.44 -0.44 8.61
C VAL A 45 -1.87 0.02 7.27
N ALA A 46 -1.27 -0.88 6.48
CA ALA A 46 -0.76 -0.56 5.14
C ALA A 46 -1.89 0.01 4.24
N SER A 47 -3.05 -0.65 4.24
CA SER A 47 -4.24 -0.20 3.51
C SER A 47 -4.64 1.22 3.89
N ALA A 48 -4.76 1.52 5.18
CA ALA A 48 -5.13 2.85 5.66
C ALA A 48 -4.13 3.94 5.24
N LEU A 49 -2.83 3.67 5.36
CA LEU A 49 -1.78 4.63 4.97
C LEU A 49 -1.79 4.91 3.46
N PHE A 50 -2.00 3.88 2.63
CA PHE A 50 -2.18 4.06 1.19
C PHE A 50 -3.48 4.79 0.86
N LEU A 51 -4.59 4.49 1.55
CA LEU A 51 -5.86 5.18 1.33
C LEU A 51 -5.76 6.68 1.63
N ILE A 52 -5.07 7.05 2.71
CA ILE A 52 -4.78 8.46 3.04
C ILE A 52 -3.95 9.11 1.93
N THR A 53 -2.93 8.41 1.42
CA THR A 53 -2.10 8.90 0.31
C THR A 53 -2.94 9.16 -0.95
N ALA A 54 -3.79 8.21 -1.34
CA ALA A 54 -4.67 8.35 -2.49
C ALA A 54 -5.68 9.49 -2.30
N ALA A 55 -6.28 9.61 -1.11
CA ALA A 55 -7.21 10.68 -0.78
C ALA A 55 -6.56 12.07 -0.94
N ARG A 56 -5.32 12.24 -0.45
CA ARG A 56 -4.56 13.49 -0.62
C ARG A 56 -4.33 13.82 -2.10
N ILE A 57 -3.94 12.82 -2.90
CA ILE A 57 -3.76 13.00 -4.35
C ILE A 57 -5.06 13.41 -5.04
N PHE A 58 -6.18 12.77 -4.71
CA PHE A 58 -7.49 13.14 -5.25
C PHE A 58 -8.01 14.48 -4.74
N TRP A 59 -7.51 14.96 -3.60
CA TRP A 59 -7.74 16.31 -3.09
C TRP A 59 -6.88 17.39 -3.79
N GLY A 60 -6.02 16.98 -4.74
CA GLY A 60 -5.17 17.87 -5.53
C GLY A 60 -3.76 18.05 -4.97
N GLU A 61 -3.37 17.32 -3.92
CA GLU A 61 -2.00 17.37 -3.43
C GLU A 61 -1.05 16.60 -4.36
N GLN A 62 0.11 17.19 -4.63
CA GLN A 62 1.16 16.55 -5.43
C GLN A 62 2.03 15.62 -4.57
N VAL A 63 1.49 14.46 -4.20
CA VAL A 63 2.22 13.47 -3.39
C VAL A 63 3.02 12.54 -4.29
N LEU A 64 4.35 12.60 -4.21
CA LEU A 64 5.24 11.70 -4.95
C LEU A 64 5.33 10.32 -4.28
N PRO A 65 5.67 9.24 -5.03
CA PRO A 65 5.81 7.89 -4.47
C PRO A 65 6.86 7.75 -3.36
N THR A 66 7.85 8.63 -3.30
CA THR A 66 8.91 8.65 -2.29
C THR A 66 8.67 9.70 -1.21
N ALA A 67 7.50 10.35 -1.19
CA ALA A 67 7.21 11.41 -0.24
C ALA A 67 7.14 10.88 1.20
N SER A 68 7.68 11.69 2.12
CA SER A 68 7.63 11.47 3.57
C SER A 68 6.68 12.51 4.21
N PRO A 69 5.83 12.12 5.17
CA PRO A 69 5.75 10.79 5.80
C PRO A 69 5.00 9.73 4.98
N LEU A 70 4.05 10.14 4.13
CA LEU A 70 3.24 9.24 3.31
C LEU A 70 3.52 9.48 1.82
N PRO A 71 3.66 8.42 1.01
CA PRO A 71 3.45 6.99 1.32
C PRO A 71 4.67 6.26 1.89
N PHE A 72 5.81 6.92 2.13
CA PHE A 72 7.06 6.26 2.54
C PHE A 72 6.90 5.25 3.69
N PHE A 73 6.17 5.63 4.75
CA PHE A 73 5.95 4.73 5.89
C PHE A 73 4.93 3.61 5.62
N ALA A 74 4.17 3.62 4.53
CA ALA A 74 3.25 2.53 4.18
C ALA A 74 4.00 1.28 3.68
N TYR A 75 5.14 1.46 3.01
CA TYR A 75 5.89 0.36 2.39
C TYR A 75 6.42 -0.68 3.38
N PRO A 76 7.00 -0.32 4.55
CA PRO A 76 7.37 -1.32 5.55
C PRO A 76 6.20 -2.20 6.02
N PHE A 77 5.01 -1.62 6.26
CA PHE A 77 3.83 -2.42 6.63
C PHE A 77 3.39 -3.33 5.49
N LEU A 78 3.47 -2.86 4.24
CA LEU A 78 3.20 -3.69 3.06
C LEU A 78 4.15 -4.88 2.98
N VAL A 79 5.46 -4.66 3.17
CA VAL A 79 6.47 -5.72 3.13
C VAL A 79 6.22 -6.75 4.24
N VAL A 80 5.93 -6.31 5.46
CA VAL A 80 5.58 -7.21 6.57
C VAL A 80 4.31 -8.01 6.26
N THR A 81 3.32 -7.39 5.61
CA THR A 81 2.08 -8.06 5.18
C THR A 81 2.38 -9.18 4.18
N PHE A 82 3.19 -8.92 3.15
CA PHE A 82 3.59 -9.93 2.17
C PHE A 82 4.40 -11.06 2.80
N ALA A 83 5.36 -10.74 3.67
CA ALA A 83 6.11 -11.75 4.41
C ALA A 83 5.17 -12.62 5.27
N GLY A 84 4.17 -12.01 5.90
CA GLY A 84 3.14 -12.71 6.67
C GLY A 84 2.26 -13.63 5.84
N TRP A 85 1.86 -13.21 4.64
CA TRP A 85 1.11 -14.08 3.71
C TRP A 85 1.93 -15.28 3.26
N ILE A 86 3.19 -15.05 2.85
CA ILE A 86 4.10 -16.14 2.43
C ILE A 86 4.29 -17.12 3.57
N TRP A 87 4.56 -16.63 4.78
CA TRP A 87 4.73 -17.47 5.96
C TRP A 87 3.47 -18.30 6.28
N ALA A 88 2.28 -17.69 6.20
CA ALA A 88 1.03 -18.39 6.44
C ALA A 88 0.81 -19.52 5.42
N LEU A 89 1.03 -19.24 4.12
CA LEU A 89 0.88 -20.23 3.05
C LEU A 89 1.87 -21.40 3.18
N LEU A 90 3.13 -21.12 3.58
CA LEU A 90 4.14 -22.15 3.81
C LEU A 90 3.79 -23.05 5.01
N ARG A 91 3.05 -22.54 6.00
CA ARG A 91 2.59 -23.37 7.14
C ARG A 91 1.38 -24.23 6.82
N GLU A 92 0.56 -23.82 5.85
CA GLU A 92 -0.63 -24.55 5.43
C GLU A 92 -0.31 -25.68 4.44
N SER A 93 0.83 -25.63 3.76
CA SER A 93 1.28 -26.67 2.83
C SER A 93 2.00 -27.79 3.61
N PRO A 94 1.39 -28.98 3.81
CA PRO A 94 2.13 -30.12 4.34
C PRO A 94 3.14 -30.56 3.27
N ALA A 95 4.39 -30.79 3.66
CA ALA A 95 5.40 -31.40 2.81
C ALA A 95 5.05 -32.87 2.48
#